data_AF-A0A7U6QM67-F1
#
_entry.id   AF-A0A7U6QM67-F1
#
_cell.length_a   1.000
_cell.length_b   1.000
_cell.length_c   1.000
_cell.angle_alpha   90.00
_cell.angle_beta   90.00
_cell.angle_gamma   90.00
#
_symmetry.space_group_name_H-M   'P 1'
#
loop_
_entity.id
_entity.type
_entity.pdbx_description
1 polymer ?
#
loop_
_entity_poly.entity_id
_entity_poly.type
_entity_poly.pdbx_seq_one_letter_code
_entity_poly.pdbx_strand_id
1 'polypeptide(L)'
;MMKNMIENIAEASDSTVTRLSPAKINLFLHITGKRADGYHNLQTVFRLLDWGDYLHFSLMDDVVIQTADNKADANTLCHQLLVLAGAEAITANIEDNLIFKAARALLAFAIQSNTLPEQLAPITIRLDKHLPMGAGIGWWLIQCRNDYAGT
;
A
#
# COMPACT_ATOMS: atom_id res chain seq x y z
N MET A 1 21.39 -45.03 22.03
CA MET A 1 22.60 -44.33 21.57
C MET A 1 22.69 -44.56 20.07
N MET A 2 22.35 -43.60 19.21
CA MET A 2 23.17 -42.43 18.87
C MET A 2 22.27 -41.26 18.43
N LYS A 3 22.76 -40.04 18.65
CA LYS A 3 22.09 -38.74 18.58
C LYS A 3 21.73 -38.24 17.15
N ASN A 4 20.73 -37.36 17.13
CA ASN A 4 20.31 -36.41 16.08
C ASN A 4 21.44 -35.74 15.26
N MET A 5 21.12 -35.45 14.01
CA MET A 5 21.66 -34.37 13.15
C MET A 5 20.55 -34.06 12.12
N ILE A 6 19.55 -33.22 12.45
CA ILE A 6 19.49 -31.77 12.19
C ILE A 6 20.08 -31.39 10.82
N GLU A 7 19.20 -31.20 9.85
CA GLU A 7 19.14 -29.91 9.16
C GLU A 7 17.71 -29.38 9.32
N ASN A 8 17.59 -28.40 10.22
CA ASN A 8 16.45 -27.50 10.26
C ASN A 8 16.33 -26.86 8.87
N ILE A 9 15.32 -27.26 8.11
CA ILE A 9 14.74 -26.33 7.15
C ILE A 9 14.14 -25.26 8.03
N ALA A 10 14.85 -24.14 8.19
CA ALA A 10 14.28 -22.96 8.78
C ALA A 10 13.07 -22.61 7.91
N GLU A 11 11.87 -22.91 8.40
CA GLU A 11 10.66 -22.23 7.95
C GLU A 11 10.92 -20.75 8.26
N ALA A 12 11.36 -20.00 7.24
CA ALA A 12 11.30 -18.56 7.28
C ALA A 12 9.83 -18.22 7.55
N SER A 13 9.57 -17.62 8.72
CA SER A 13 8.22 -17.19 9.06
C SER A 13 7.90 -15.99 8.18
N ASP A 14 7.41 -16.24 6.97
CA ASP A 14 6.90 -15.23 6.05
C ASP A 14 5.61 -14.64 6.66
N SER A 15 5.79 -13.73 7.62
CA SER A 15 4.69 -13.11 8.34
C SER A 15 4.01 -12.10 7.41
N THR A 16 3.16 -12.61 6.52
CA THR A 16 2.38 -11.80 5.60
C THR A 16 1.19 -11.17 6.34
N VAL A 17 1.09 -9.84 6.28
CA VAL A 17 -0.08 -9.08 6.73
C VAL A 17 -0.99 -8.84 5.54
N THR A 18 -2.26 -9.24 5.63
CA THR A 18 -3.25 -9.00 4.57
C THR A 18 -4.24 -7.91 4.97
N ARG A 19 -4.55 -6.99 4.06
CA ARG A 19 -5.55 -5.92 4.25
C ARG A 19 -6.51 -5.85 3.06
N LEU A 20 -7.81 -5.77 3.36
CA LEU A 20 -8.85 -5.49 2.39
C LEU A 20 -8.78 -4.02 1.97
N SER A 21 -8.77 -3.78 0.66
CA SER A 21 -9.05 -2.47 0.05
C SER A 21 -10.49 -2.49 -0.50
N PRO A 22 -11.47 -2.05 0.29
CA PRO A 22 -12.88 -2.25 -0.01
C PRO A 22 -13.34 -1.41 -1.20
N ALA A 23 -14.24 -1.99 -2.00
CA ALA A 23 -15.03 -1.25 -2.96
C ALA A 23 -15.94 -0.22 -2.28
N LYS A 24 -16.23 0.87 -3.00
CA LYS A 24 -17.35 1.76 -2.66
C LYS A 24 -18.36 1.87 -3.77
N ILE A 25 -19.61 2.11 -3.39
CA ILE A 25 -20.67 2.54 -4.29
C ILE A 25 -21.12 3.94 -3.88
N ASN A 26 -21.30 4.82 -4.86
CA ASN A 26 -22.00 6.08 -4.62
C ASN A 26 -23.51 5.78 -4.69
N LEU A 27 -24.20 5.81 -3.56
CA LEU A 27 -25.66 5.62 -3.50
C LEU A 27 -26.40 6.81 -4.15
N PHE A 28 -25.74 7.95 -4.17
CA PHE A 28 -26.17 9.17 -4.85
C PHE A 28 -24.95 9.97 -5.29
N LEU A 29 -25.01 10.65 -6.42
CA LEU A 29 -23.96 11.54 -6.92
C LEU A 29 -24.61 12.75 -7.60
N HIS A 30 -24.36 13.94 -7.08
CA HIS A 30 -24.84 15.20 -7.64
C HIS A 30 -23.71 16.19 -7.81
N ILE A 31 -23.58 16.73 -9.03
CA ILE A 31 -22.60 17.74 -9.37
C ILE A 31 -23.22 19.11 -9.07
N THR A 32 -22.65 19.84 -8.11
CA THR A 32 -23.18 21.14 -7.67
C THR A 32 -22.54 22.34 -8.36
N GLY A 33 -21.45 22.12 -9.11
CA GLY A 33 -20.82 23.16 -9.92
C GLY A 33 -19.41 22.75 -10.38
N LYS A 34 -18.83 23.55 -11.28
CA LYS A 34 -17.44 23.41 -11.74
C LYS A 34 -16.57 24.49 -11.09
N ARG A 35 -15.41 24.09 -10.58
CA ARG A 35 -14.40 24.94 -9.93
C ARG A 35 -13.47 25.55 -10.97
N ALA A 36 -12.75 26.60 -10.56
CA ALA A 36 -11.76 27.28 -11.40
C ALA A 36 -10.54 26.40 -11.74
N ASP A 37 -10.23 25.39 -10.91
CA ASP A 37 -9.15 24.41 -11.12
C ASP A 37 -9.55 23.25 -12.05
N GLY A 38 -10.74 23.29 -12.65
CA GLY A 38 -11.23 22.28 -13.59
C GLY A 38 -11.96 21.09 -12.94
N TYR A 39 -11.97 20.97 -11.61
CA TYR A 39 -12.70 19.92 -10.89
C TYR A 39 -14.18 20.28 -10.67
N HIS A 40 -14.99 19.30 -10.28
CA HIS A 40 -16.41 19.50 -9.96
C HIS A 40 -16.65 19.42 -8.44
N ASN A 41 -17.50 20.30 -7.93
CA ASN A 41 -18.06 20.14 -6.59
C ASN A 41 -19.10 19.02 -6.63
N LEU A 42 -19.02 18.11 -5.66
CA LEU A 42 -19.88 16.94 -5.57
C LEU A 42 -20.59 16.90 -4.22
N GLN A 43 -21.87 16.54 -4.26
CA GLN A 43 -22.62 16.06 -3.11
C GLN A 43 -22.91 14.58 -3.35
N THR A 44 -22.50 13.71 -2.43
CA THR A 44 -22.62 12.26 -2.60
C THR A 44 -22.78 11.58 -1.24
N VAL A 45 -23.47 10.45 -1.23
CA VAL A 45 -23.44 9.49 -0.13
C VAL A 45 -22.83 8.22 -0.69
N PHE A 46 -21.77 7.73 -0.05
CA PHE A 46 -21.14 6.47 -0.43
C PHE A 46 -21.29 5.41 0.65
N ARG A 47 -21.23 4.16 0.22
CA ARG A 47 -21.20 2.99 1.09
C ARG A 47 -20.02 2.11 0.71
N LEU A 48 -19.29 1.67 1.74
CA LEU A 48 -18.24 0.66 1.60
C LEU A 48 -18.88 -0.72 1.50
N LEU A 49 -18.27 -1.57 0.69
CA LEU A 49 -18.60 -2.98 0.60
C LEU A 49 -17.56 -3.79 1.35
N ASP A 50 -17.97 -4.90 1.96
CA ASP A 50 -17.08 -5.88 2.57
C ASP A 50 -16.45 -6.81 1.51
N TRP A 51 -16.08 -6.22 0.35
CA TRP A 51 -15.50 -6.88 -0.80
C TRP A 51 -14.66 -5.88 -1.59
N GLY A 52 -13.54 -6.33 -2.16
CA GLY A 52 -12.61 -5.46 -2.88
C GLY A 52 -11.31 -6.16 -3.24
N ASP A 53 -10.27 -5.36 -3.48
CA ASP A 53 -8.91 -5.87 -3.70
C ASP A 53 -8.25 -6.24 -2.36
N TYR A 54 -7.20 -7.04 -2.39
CA TYR A 54 -6.39 -7.32 -1.20
C TYR A 54 -4.95 -6.88 -1.40
N LEU A 55 -4.37 -6.27 -0.37
CA LEU A 55 -2.95 -5.97 -0.29
C LEU A 55 -2.31 -6.93 0.71
N HIS A 56 -1.30 -7.66 0.25
CA HIS A 56 -0.48 -8.52 1.09
C HIS A 56 0.88 -7.86 1.28
N PHE A 57 1.30 -7.71 2.52
CA PHE A 57 2.55 -7.08 2.92
C PHE A 57 3.44 -8.13 3.58
N SER A 58 4.64 -8.34 3.06
CA SER A 58 5.66 -9.16 3.70
C SER A 58 6.96 -8.37 3.80
N LEU A 59 7.69 -8.59 4.89
CA LEU A 59 9.04 -8.06 5.03
C LEU A 59 9.99 -8.92 4.18
N MET A 60 11.03 -8.29 3.64
CA MET A 60 12.15 -9.03 3.06
C MET A 60 13.12 -9.39 4.18
N ASP A 61 13.23 -10.69 4.46
CA ASP A 61 14.14 -11.19 5.49
C ASP A 61 15.60 -10.80 5.18
N ASP A 62 16.35 -10.55 6.26
CA ASP A 62 17.80 -10.35 6.24
C ASP A 62 18.32 -9.16 5.40
N VAL A 63 17.45 -8.28 4.93
CA VAL A 63 17.82 -7.02 4.26
C VAL A 63 17.38 -5.83 5.10
N VAL A 64 18.34 -5.04 5.57
CA VAL A 64 18.07 -3.79 6.28
C VAL A 64 18.81 -2.66 5.56
N ILE A 65 18.08 -1.62 5.20
CA ILE A 65 18.61 -0.41 4.60
C ILE A 65 18.83 0.62 5.70
N GLN A 66 20.06 1.08 5.84
CA GLN A 66 20.39 2.22 6.70
C GLN A 66 19.87 3.49 6.02
N THR A 67 19.06 4.25 6.75
CA THR A 67 18.52 5.54 6.31
C THR A 67 19.34 6.71 6.85
N ALA A 68 20.34 6.44 7.69
CA ALA A 68 21.20 7.43 8.35
C ALA A 68 22.03 8.28 7.37
N ASP A 69 22.18 7.84 6.10
CA ASP A 69 22.96 8.55 5.08
C ASP A 69 22.14 9.54 4.21
N ASN A 70 20.86 9.78 4.53
CA ASN A 70 19.86 10.24 3.56
C ASN A 70 19.92 11.70 3.09
N LYS A 71 20.84 11.98 2.15
CA LYS A 71 20.57 12.90 1.03
C LYS A 71 19.60 12.33 -0.02
N ALA A 72 19.19 11.06 0.12
CA ALA A 72 18.31 10.39 -0.83
C ALA A 72 16.87 10.92 -0.73
N ASP A 73 16.28 11.26 -1.88
CA ASP A 73 14.88 11.66 -1.94
C ASP A 73 13.93 10.47 -1.70
N ALA A 74 12.67 10.78 -1.40
CA ALA A 74 11.66 9.77 -1.12
C ALA A 74 11.42 8.79 -2.29
N ASN A 75 11.69 9.20 -3.54
CA ASN A 75 11.52 8.34 -4.70
C ASN A 75 12.58 7.24 -4.73
N THR A 76 13.84 7.63 -4.50
CA THR A 76 15.00 6.73 -4.45
C THR A 76 14.82 5.70 -3.34
N LEU A 77 14.43 6.15 -2.14
CA LEU A 77 14.17 5.26 -1.01
C LEU A 77 12.99 4.32 -1.29
N CYS A 78 11.93 4.80 -1.93
CA CYS A 78 10.79 3.96 -2.29
C CYS A 78 11.20 2.83 -3.24
N HIS A 79 12.03 3.10 -4.26
CA HIS A 79 12.55 2.05 -5.16
C HIS A 79 13.46 1.04 -4.46
N GLN A 80 14.16 1.44 -3.40
CA GLN A 80 15.01 0.56 -2.61
C GLN A 80 14.22 -0.31 -1.62
N LEU A 81 13.14 0.26 -1.06
CA LEU A 81 12.39 -0.35 0.03
C LEU A 81 11.13 -1.09 -0.42
N LEU A 82 10.62 -0.85 -1.63
CA LEU A 82 9.35 -1.41 -2.08
C LEU A 82 9.51 -2.24 -3.34
N VAL A 83 9.10 -3.50 -3.26
CA VAL A 83 8.76 -4.31 -4.43
C VAL A 83 7.25 -4.43 -4.53
N LEU A 84 6.69 -4.03 -5.68
CA LEU A 84 5.27 -4.16 -5.97
C LEU A 84 5.03 -5.30 -6.95
N ALA A 85 4.18 -6.24 -6.58
CA ALA A 85 3.77 -7.38 -7.39
C ALA A 85 2.25 -7.42 -7.62
N GLY A 86 1.80 -8.03 -8.72
CA GLY A 86 0.38 -8.19 -9.04
C GLY A 86 -0.29 -6.93 -9.60
N ALA A 87 0.49 -5.90 -9.93
CA ALA A 87 0.03 -4.64 -10.49
C ALA A 87 0.63 -4.33 -11.88
N GLU A 88 1.33 -5.28 -12.48
CA GLU A 88 2.10 -5.12 -13.72
C GLU A 88 1.21 -4.76 -14.91
N ALA A 89 -0.02 -5.27 -14.93
CA ALA A 89 -1.00 -4.97 -15.97
C ALA A 89 -1.77 -3.66 -15.76
N ILE A 90 -1.55 -2.95 -14.65
CA ILE A 90 -2.33 -1.76 -14.27
C ILE A 90 -1.66 -0.49 -14.76
N THR A 91 -0.33 -0.40 -14.62
CA THR A 91 0.46 0.79 -14.95
C THR A 91 1.74 0.38 -15.65
N ALA A 92 2.07 1.05 -16.76
CA ALA A 92 3.30 0.79 -17.52
C ALA A 92 4.57 1.18 -16.73
N ASN A 93 4.46 2.19 -15.86
CA ASN A 93 5.51 2.59 -14.94
C ASN A 93 5.02 2.41 -13.49
N ILE A 94 5.84 1.80 -12.64
CA ILE A 94 5.54 1.61 -11.22
C ILE A 94 5.28 2.94 -10.50
N GLU A 95 5.95 4.02 -10.90
CA GLU A 95 5.76 5.34 -10.29
C GLU A 95 4.39 5.95 -10.57
N ASP A 96 3.66 5.43 -11.57
CA ASP A 96 2.29 5.82 -11.85
C ASP A 96 1.27 5.08 -10.97
N ASN A 97 1.66 3.95 -10.38
CA ASN A 97 0.82 3.16 -9.50
C ASN A 97 0.57 3.91 -8.18
N LEU A 98 -0.70 4.03 -7.74
CA LEU A 98 -0.93 4.79 -6.51
C LEU A 98 -0.49 4.05 -5.23
N ILE A 99 -0.25 2.74 -5.24
CA ILE A 99 0.40 2.05 -4.11
C ILE A 99 1.81 2.61 -3.95
N PHE A 100 2.56 2.70 -5.06
CA PHE A 100 3.90 3.28 -5.05
C PHE A 100 3.87 4.76 -4.69
N LYS A 101 2.93 5.55 -5.26
CA LYS A 101 2.79 6.97 -4.91
C LYS A 101 2.45 7.16 -3.43
N ALA A 102 1.62 6.30 -2.85
CA ALA A 102 1.26 6.35 -1.43
C ALA A 102 2.46 6.03 -0.53
N ALA A 103 3.21 4.98 -0.84
CA ALA A 103 4.45 4.64 -0.14
C ALA A 103 5.48 5.78 -0.22
N ARG A 104 5.69 6.33 -1.42
CA ARG A 104 6.57 7.49 -1.65
C ARG A 104 6.12 8.72 -0.87
N ALA A 105 4.82 9.01 -0.82
CA ALA A 105 4.29 10.13 -0.06
C ALA A 105 4.46 9.94 1.46
N LEU A 106 4.28 8.72 1.97
CA LEU A 106 4.55 8.37 3.36
C LEU A 106 6.03 8.58 3.72
N LEU A 107 6.94 8.09 2.87
CA LEU A 107 8.38 8.30 3.05
C LEU A 107 8.74 9.79 3.01
N ALA A 108 8.20 10.54 2.05
CA ALA A 108 8.42 11.98 1.94
C ALA A 108 7.98 12.72 3.21
N PHE A 109 6.81 12.38 3.75
CA PHE A 109 6.33 12.93 5.01
C PHE A 109 7.22 12.55 6.19
N ALA A 110 7.65 11.29 6.28
CA ALA A 110 8.52 10.81 7.36
C ALA A 110 9.89 11.52 7.35
N ILE A 111 10.46 11.74 6.16
CA ILE A 111 11.70 12.52 5.97
C ILE A 111 11.48 13.97 6.39
N GLN A 112 10.43 14.63 5.88
CA GLN A 112 10.15 16.04 6.19
C GLN A 112 9.86 16.28 7.67
N SER A 113 9.22 15.31 8.33
CA SER A 113 8.89 15.37 9.76
C SER A 113 10.00 14.84 10.67
N ASN A 114 11.13 14.39 10.11
CA ASN A 114 12.23 13.78 10.86
C ASN A 114 11.78 12.62 11.75
N THR A 115 10.85 11.80 11.25
CA THR A 115 10.31 10.60 11.92
C THR A 115 10.73 9.30 11.22
N LEU A 116 11.56 9.40 10.18
CA LEU A 116 12.08 8.24 9.47
C LEU A 116 12.99 7.41 10.40
N PRO A 117 12.73 6.11 10.58
CA PRO A 117 13.61 5.24 11.37
C PRO A 117 14.99 5.12 10.73
N GLU A 118 16.05 4.99 11.54
CA GLU A 118 17.44 4.82 11.07
C GLU A 118 17.66 3.55 10.22
N GLN A 119 16.80 2.56 10.40
CA GLN A 119 16.85 1.28 9.72
C GLN A 119 15.46 0.89 9.25
N LEU A 120 15.36 0.50 7.98
CA LEU A 120 14.13 0.01 7.38
C LEU A 120 14.38 -1.30 6.65
N ALA A 121 13.55 -2.30 6.94
CA ALA A 121 13.48 -3.51 6.13
C ALA A 121 12.68 -3.21 4.85
N PRO A 122 13.15 -3.62 3.67
CA PRO A 122 12.34 -3.59 2.46
C PRO A 122 11.08 -4.45 2.62
N ILE A 123 10.04 -4.09 1.89
CA ILE A 123 8.75 -4.76 1.90
C ILE A 123 8.35 -5.19 0.49
N THR A 124 7.72 -6.35 0.40
CA THR A 124 6.94 -6.72 -0.77
C THR A 124 5.48 -6.35 -0.51
N ILE A 125 4.89 -5.59 -1.43
CA ILE A 125 3.44 -5.41 -1.50
C ILE A 125 2.93 -6.19 -2.70
N ARG A 126 2.08 -7.19 -2.47
CA ARG A 126 1.36 -7.88 -3.54
C ARG A 126 -0.08 -7.41 -3.59
N LEU A 127 -0.50 -6.93 -4.75
CA LEU A 127 -1.88 -6.62 -5.05
C LEU A 127 -2.59 -7.86 -5.60
N ASP A 128 -3.63 -8.30 -4.91
CA ASP A 128 -4.61 -9.25 -5.42
C ASP A 128 -5.84 -8.46 -5.93
N LYS A 129 -5.92 -8.32 -7.25
CA LYS A 129 -6.86 -7.42 -7.92
C LYS A 129 -8.15 -8.14 -8.29
N HIS A 130 -9.24 -7.79 -7.63
CA HIS A 130 -10.58 -8.35 -7.87
C HIS A 130 -11.52 -7.31 -8.49
N LEU A 131 -11.32 -6.02 -8.21
CA LEU A 131 -12.14 -4.96 -8.77
C LEU A 131 -11.80 -4.71 -10.24
N PRO A 132 -12.80 -4.54 -11.12
CA PRO A 132 -12.54 -4.15 -12.51
C PRO A 132 -11.97 -2.73 -12.58
N MET A 133 -11.05 -2.52 -13.53
CA MET A 133 -10.47 -1.21 -13.78
C MET A 133 -11.53 -0.20 -14.24
N GLY A 134 -11.48 1.04 -13.72
CA GLY A 134 -12.31 2.15 -14.21
C GLY A 134 -13.80 2.11 -13.84
N ALA A 135 -14.25 1.17 -13.01
CA ALA A 135 -15.69 0.98 -12.73
C ALA A 135 -16.37 2.07 -11.86
N GLY A 136 -15.66 3.15 -11.50
CA GLY A 136 -16.20 4.19 -10.60
C GLY A 136 -16.34 3.72 -9.14
N ILE A 137 -15.70 2.60 -8.77
CA ILE A 137 -15.82 1.91 -7.47
C ILE A 137 -14.74 2.35 -6.45
N GLY A 138 -13.93 3.37 -6.77
CA GLY A 138 -13.17 4.17 -5.79
C GLY A 138 -12.18 3.41 -4.90
N TRP A 139 -11.45 2.46 -5.46
CA TRP A 139 -10.43 1.61 -4.83
C TRP A 139 -9.35 2.30 -3.96
N TRP A 140 -9.12 3.61 -4.08
CA TRP A 140 -7.98 4.26 -3.43
C TRP A 140 -8.28 5.02 -2.14
N LEU A 141 -9.53 5.37 -1.87
CA LEU A 141 -9.81 6.35 -0.81
C LEU A 141 -9.97 5.73 0.59
N ILE A 142 -9.94 4.40 0.70
CA ILE A 142 -10.49 3.71 1.88
C ILE A 142 -9.46 2.71 2.42
N GLN A 143 -8.36 3.22 2.97
CA GLN A 143 -7.47 2.38 3.79
C GLN A 143 -7.12 3.02 5.15
N CYS A 144 -7.73 4.15 5.51
CA CYS A 144 -7.45 4.82 6.79
C CYS A 144 -8.68 4.86 7.71
N ARG A 145 -9.42 3.75 7.85
CA ARG A 145 -10.45 3.61 8.92
C ARG A 145 -10.94 2.17 9.07
N ASN A 146 -10.10 1.25 9.55
CA ASN A 146 -10.60 -0.04 10.05
C ASN A 146 -9.71 -0.63 11.14
N ASP A 147 -9.34 0.21 12.12
CA ASP A 147 -9.00 -0.26 13.45
C ASP A 147 -10.02 0.41 14.39
N TYR A 148 -10.62 -0.35 15.32
CA TYR A 148 -11.75 0.00 16.21
C TYR A 148 -13.17 -0.23 15.68
N ALA A 149 -13.51 -1.50 15.48
CA ALA A 149 -14.87 -2.00 15.72
C ALA A 149 -14.81 -3.48 16.14
N GLY A 150 -14.59 -3.75 17.43
CA GLY A 150 -14.71 -5.12 17.98
C GLY A 150 -13.78 -5.44 19.14
N THR A 151 -14.06 -4.92 20.33
CA THR A 151 -14.25 -5.67 21.59
C THR A 151 -14.81 -4.72 22.64
#